data_AF-A0A355RLA5-F1
#
_entry.id   AF-A0A355RLA5-F1
#
_cell.length_a   1.000
_cell.length_b   1.000
_cell.length_c   1.000
_cell.angle_alpha   90.00
_cell.angle_beta   90.00
_cell.angle_gamma   90.00
#
_symmetry.space_group_name_H-M   'P 1'
#
loop_
_entity.id
_entity.type
_entity.pdbx_description
1 polymer ?
#
loop_
_entity_poly.entity_id
_entity_poly.type
_entity_poly.pdbx_seq_one_letter_code
_entity_poly.pdbx_strand_id
1 'polypeptide(L)' 'MGVPSQELNARRLRFLKGLEDNSVAIVFSGYPKILSEDEDYKFEVNRNFYYLTG' A
#
# COMPACT_ATOMS: atom_id res chain seq x y z
N MET A 1 7.12 -9.52 -12.67
CA MET A 1 8.43 -9.17 -12.09
C MET A 1 8.13 -8.43 -10.79
N GLY A 2 8.25 -9.10 -9.63
CA GLY A 2 7.87 -8.52 -8.34
C GLY A 2 8.91 -7.53 -7.82
N VAL A 3 8.51 -6.60 -6.95
CA VAL A 3 9.46 -5.70 -6.30
C VAL A 3 10.37 -6.51 -5.37
N PRO A 4 11.71 -6.39 -5.46
CA PRO A 4 12.62 -7.10 -4.56
C PRO A 4 12.37 -6.73 -3.09
N SER A 5 12.42 -7.70 -2.19
CA SER A 5 12.16 -7.50 -0.75
C SER A 5 13.08 -6.44 -0.11
N GLN A 6 14.33 -6.35 -0.56
CA GLN A 6 15.30 -5.36 -0.09
C GLN A 6 14.85 -3.92 -0.38
N GLU A 7 14.27 -3.69 -1.56
CA GLU A 7 13.77 -2.37 -1.97
C GLU A 7 12.54 -1.97 -1.14
N LEU A 8 11.65 -2.92 -0.83
CA LEU A 8 10.50 -2.66 0.05
C LEU A 8 10.94 -2.27 1.46
N ASN A 9 11.94 -2.94 2.02
CA ASN A 9 12.49 -2.60 3.33
C ASN A 9 13.13 -1.21 3.32
N ALA A 10 13.87 -0.85 2.27
CA ALA A 10 14.44 0.49 2.12
C ALA A 10 13.35 1.58 2.05
N ARG A 11 12.25 1.33 1.33
CA ARG A 11 11.10 2.25 1.27
C ARG A 11 10.44 2.44 2.62
N ARG A 12 10.19 1.34 3.34
CA ARG A 12 9.61 1.38 4.70
C ARG A 12 10.51 2.12 5.67
N LEU A 13 11.83 1.91 5.62
CA LEU A 13 12.78 2.66 6.44
C LEU A 13 12.75 4.17 6.14
N ARG A 14 12.65 4.56 4.87
CA ARG A 14 12.49 5.98 4.50
C ARG A 14 11.19 6.57 5.03
N PHE A 15 10.10 5.82 4.95
CA PHE A 15 8.79 6.24 5.48
C PHE A 15 8.82 6.36 7.01
N LEU A 16 9.40 5.39 7.72
CA LEU A 16 9.51 5.37 9.18
C LEU A 16 10.32 6.54 9.75
N LYS A 17 11.29 7.10 9.00
CA LYS A 17 12.02 8.30 9.42
C LYS A 17 11.15 9.55 9.56
N GLY A 18 9.97 9.56 8.96
CA GLY A 18 9.00 10.65 9.09
C GLY A 18 7.95 10.43 10.17
N LEU A 19 7.95 9.28 10.84
CA LEU A 19 7.03 8.99 11.94
C LEU A 19 7.59 9.53 13.26
N GLU A 20 6.69 9.96 14.14
CA GLU A 20 7.03 10.29 15.52
C GLU A 20 7.41 9.03 16.31
N ASP A 21 8.24 9.19 17.33
CA ASP A 21 8.58 8.10 18.24
C ASP A 21 7.32 7.56 18.93
N ASN A 22 7.29 6.23 19.15
CA ASN A 22 6.14 5.51 19.72
C ASN A 22 4.83 5.64 18.93
N SER A 23 4.89 5.94 17.63
CA SER A 23 3.72 5.95 16.75
C SER A 23 3.65 4.70 15.87
N VAL A 24 2.47 4.43 15.31
CA VAL A 24 2.22 3.34 14.36
C VAL A 24 1.44 3.86 13.16
N ALA A 25 1.83 3.43 11.96
CA ALA A 25 1.09 3.69 10.73
C ALA A 25 0.36 2.43 10.26
N ILE A 26 -0.94 2.57 10.01
CA ILE A 26 -1.79 1.53 9.41
C ILE A 26 -2.15 1.99 8.00
N VAL A 27 -1.85 1.17 7.00
CA VAL A 27 -2.07 1.49 5.57
C VAL A 27 -2.95 0.40 4.96
N PHE A 28 -4.02 0.82 4.27
CA PHE A 28 -4.99 -0.09 3.66
C PHE A 28 -4.80 -0.20 2.14
N SER A 29 -5.02 -1.38 1.59
CA SER A 29 -4.93 -1.66 0.14
C SER A 29 -6.03 -0.97 -0.67
N GLY A 30 -7.17 -0.67 -0.03
CA GLY A 30 -8.38 -0.16 -0.66
C GLY A 30 -9.43 -1.25 -0.83
N TYR A 31 -10.55 -0.89 -1.45
CA TYR A 31 -11.67 -1.77 -1.76
C TYR A 31 -12.03 -1.63 -3.25
N PRO A 32 -12.53 -2.68 -3.90
CA PRO A 32 -13.02 -2.60 -5.27
C PRO A 32 -14.19 -1.62 -5.36
N LYS A 33 -14.29 -0.91 -6.49
CA LYS A 33 -15.40 0.01 -6.74
C LYS A 33 -16.50 -0.73 -7.49
N ILE A 34 -17.73 -0.58 -7.04
CA ILE A 34 -18.90 -1.13 -7.72
C ILE A 34 -19.02 -0.47 -9.10
N LEU A 35 -19.15 -1.29 -10.13
CA LEU A 35 -19.45 -0.89 -11.50
C LEU A 35 -20.96 -0.84 -11.73
N SER A 36 -21.66 -1.95 -11.47
CA SER A 36 -23.12 -2.08 -11.61
C SER A 36 -23.62 -3.31 -10.87
N GLU A 37 -24.69 -3.19 -10.08
CA GLU A 37 -25.26 -4.29 -9.29
C GLU A 37 -24.19 -5.07 -8.49
N ASP A 38 -23.90 -6.30 -8.88
CA ASP A 38 -22.93 -7.23 -8.32
C ASP A 38 -21.58 -7.27 -9.09
N GLU A 39 -21.44 -6.45 -10.12
CA GLU A 39 -20.17 -6.25 -10.84
C GLU A 39 -19.32 -5.14 -10.23
N ASP A 40 -18.03 -5.44 -10.04
CA ASP A 40 -17.00 -4.50 -9.63
C ASP A 40 -16.08 -4.11 -10.79
N TYR A 41 -15.56 -2.89 -10.77
CA TYR A 41 -14.40 -2.53 -11.57
C TYR A 41 -13.18 -3.38 -11.19
N LYS A 42 -12.26 -3.55 -12.14
CA LYS A 42 -10.95 -4.14 -11.83
C LYS A 42 -10.31 -3.43 -10.65
N PHE A 43 -9.93 -4.20 -9.64
CA PHE A 43 -9.31 -3.67 -8.44
C PHE A 43 -8.00 -2.96 -8.77
N GLU A 44 -7.92 -1.67 -8.44
CA GLU A 44 -6.67 -0.91 -8.44
C GLU A 44 -6.23 -0.72 -6.99
N VAL A 45 -5.09 -1.33 -6.64
CA VAL A 45 -4.51 -1.18 -5.31
C VAL A 45 -4.11 0.27 -5.06
N ASN A 46 -4.33 0.75 -3.83
CA ASN A 46 -3.88 2.07 -3.43
C ASN A 46 -2.37 2.23 -3.69
N ARG A 47 -1.97 3.32 -4.36
CA ARG A 47 -0.57 3.55 -4.76
C ARG A 47 0.39 3.65 -3.58
N ASN A 48 -0.04 4.24 -2.46
CA ASN A 48 0.78 4.35 -1.26
C ASN A 48 0.95 2.98 -0.59
N PHE A 49 -0.11 2.18 -0.56
CA PHE A 49 -0.04 0.79 -0.10
C PHE A 49 0.93 0.00 -0.96
N TYR A 50 0.73 -0.03 -2.28
CA TYR A 50 1.59 -0.73 -3.23
C TYR A 50 3.05 -0.27 -3.18
N TYR A 51 3.31 1.03 -2.99
CA TYR A 51 4.67 1.52 -2.84
C TYR A 51 5.40 0.87 -1.66
N LEU A 52 4.70 0.64 -0.55
CA LEU A 52 5.23 0.07 0.69
C LEU A 52 5.16 -1.47 0.74
N THR A 53 4.27 -2.10 -0.03
CA THR A 53 4.05 -3.55 0.00
C THR A 53 4.56 -4.30 -1.23
N GLY A 54 4.72 -3.62 -2.37
CA GLY A 54 4.88 -4.25 -3.68
C GLY A 54 3.61 -5.00 -4.06
#